data_AF-A0A392V3D7-F1
#
_entry.id   AF-A0A392V3D7-F1
#
_cell.length_a   1.000
_cell.length_b   1.000
_cell.length_c   1.000
_cell.angle_alpha   90.00
_cell.angle_beta   90.00
_cell.angle_gamma   90.00
#
_symmetry.space_group_name_H-M   'P 1'
#
loop_
_entity.id
_entity.type
_entity.pdbx_description
1 polymer ?
#
loop_
_entity_poly.entity_id
_entity_poly.type
_entity_poly.pdbx_seq_one_letter_code
_entity_poly.pdbx_strand_id
1 'polypeptide(L)' 'AFPTLLCSIILGQHPDILGSVDTPCRRQAKLSLNQRLLTGTHVEDSAGPSVQQQAGALTRKQMIADLTETSRA' A
#
# COMPACT_ATOMS: atom_id res chain seq x y z
N ALA A 1 1.12 -12.90 8.00
CA ALA A 1 2.53 -13.35 8.05
C ALA A 1 3.24 -13.16 6.70
N PHE A 2 2.63 -13.55 5.57
CA PHE A 2 3.27 -13.45 4.25
C PHE A 2 3.69 -12.02 3.83
N PRO A 3 2.86 -10.96 3.99
CA PRO A 3 3.27 -9.61 3.62
C PRO A 3 4.46 -9.10 4.43
N THR A 4 4.49 -9.41 5.73
CA THR A 4 5.58 -9.04 6.63
C THR A 4 6.91 -9.68 6.19
N LEU A 5 6.88 -10.98 5.86
CA LEU A 5 8.07 -11.70 5.41
C LEU A 5 8.59 -11.15 4.09
N LEU A 6 7.70 -10.92 3.11
CA LEU A 6 8.08 -10.34 1.82
C LEU A 6 8.70 -8.95 2.00
N CYS A 7 8.09 -8.09 2.83
CA CYS A 7 8.65 -6.77 3.15
C CYS A 7 10.03 -6.89 3.79
N SER A 8 10.22 -7.80 4.76
CA SER A 8 11.53 -8.01 5.38
C SER A 8 12.60 -8.46 4.37
N ILE A 9 12.24 -9.32 3.40
CA ILE A 9 13.16 -9.76 2.35
C ILE A 9 13.54 -8.60 1.42
N ILE A 10 12.55 -7.82 0.95
CA ILE A 10 12.78 -6.67 0.07
C ILE A 10 13.68 -5.63 0.74
N LEU A 11 13.39 -5.28 2.00
CA LEU A 11 14.20 -4.33 2.76
C LEU A 11 15.61 -4.85 3.05
N GLY A 12 15.77 -6.16 3.24
CA GLY A 12 17.09 -6.78 3.37
C GLY A 12 17.92 -6.74 2.08
N GLN A 13 17.28 -6.81 0.91
CA GLN A 13 17.93 -6.73 -0.40
C GLN A 13 18.23 -5.28 -0.83
N HIS A 14 17.42 -4.33 -0.37
CA HIS A 14 17.50 -2.93 -0.77
C HIS A 14 17.44 -2.02 0.47
N PRO A 15 18.57 -1.92 1.22
CA PRO A 15 18.61 -1.16 2.47
C PRO A 15 18.43 0.35 2.27
N ASP A 16 18.63 0.84 1.05
CA ASP A 16 18.44 2.23 0.62
C ASP A 16 16.96 2.62 0.46
N ILE A 17 16.03 1.66 0.44
CA ILE A 17 14.58 1.94 0.45
C ILE A 17 14.14 2.61 1.75
N LEU A 18 14.79 2.29 2.88
CA LEU A 18 14.50 2.90 4.17
C LEU A 18 15.65 3.82 4.57
N GLY A 19 15.50 5.11 4.30
CA GLY A 19 16.46 6.14 4.65
C GLY A 19 16.40 6.55 6.12
N SER A 20 17.45 7.23 6.59
CA SER A 20 17.48 7.82 7.95
C SER A 20 16.42 8.91 8.18
N VAL A 21 15.85 9.43 7.10
CA VAL A 21 14.74 10.41 7.10
C VAL A 21 13.37 9.76 7.22
N ASP A 22 13.27 8.47 6.92
CA ASP A 22 12.01 7.74 6.99
C ASP A 22 11.63 7.51 8.45
N THR A 23 10.58 8.20 8.89
CA THR A 23 10.07 8.05 10.25
C THR A 23 9.00 6.97 10.26
N PRO A 24 9.11 5.92 11.11
CA PRO A 24 8.07 4.92 11.24
C PRO A 24 6.73 5.60 11.59
N CYS A 25 5.80 5.61 10.63
CA CYS A 25 4.48 6.19 10.86
C CYS A 25 3.64 5.21 11.66
N ARG A 26 3.71 5.32 12.99
CA ARG A 26 2.83 4.56 13.87
C ARG A 26 1.44 5.16 13.81
N ARG A 27 0.43 4.30 13.64
CA ARG A 27 -0.97 4.73 13.71
C ARG A 27 -1.20 5.41 15.06
N GLN A 28 -1.47 6.71 15.04
CA GLN A 28 -1.58 7.52 16.27
C GLN A 28 -2.76 7.08 17.15
N ALA A 29 -3.84 6.58 16.54
CA ALA A 29 -5.02 6.10 17.25
C ALA A 29 -4.99 4.58 17.44
N LYS A 30 -5.49 4.13 18.60
CA LYS A 30 -5.82 2.73 18.85
C LYS A 30 -6.79 2.25 17.78
N LEU A 31 -6.48 1.11 17.15
CA LEU A 31 -7.35 0.51 16.15
C LEU A 31 -8.67 0.10 16.84
N SER A 32 -9.73 0.85 16.60
CA SER A 32 -11.08 0.55 17.08
C SER A 32 -11.93 0.04 15.93
N LEU A 33 -12.50 -1.16 16.09
CA LEU A 33 -13.50 -1.68 15.16
C LEU A 33 -14.86 -1.12 15.57
N ASN A 34 -15.60 -0.53 14.62
CA ASN A 34 -16.95 -0.05 14.90
C ASN A 34 -17.88 -1.26 15.12
N GLN A 35 -18.64 -1.28 16.21
CA GLN A 35 -19.52 -2.40 16.55
C GLN A 35 -20.53 -2.74 15.44
N ARG A 36 -20.95 -1.74 14.62
CA ARG A 36 -21.84 -1.95 13.48
C ARG A 36 -21.25 -2.85 12.39
N LEU A 37 -19.92 -2.98 12.32
CA LEU A 37 -19.25 -3.96 11.44
C LEU A 37 -19.53 -5.41 11.88
N LEU A 38 -19.90 -5.63 13.14
CA LEU A 38 -20.16 -6.96 13.71
C LEU A 38 -21.66 -7.30 13.76
N THR A 39 -22.53 -6.30 13.72
CA THR A 39 -23.97 -6.45 13.99
C THR A 39 -24.91 -5.98 12.88
N GLY A 40 -24.41 -5.34 11.81
CA GLY A 40 -25.21 -5.00 10.64
C GLY A 40 -25.37 -6.19 9.67
N THR A 41 -26.49 -6.26 8.95
CA THR A 41 -26.57 -7.04 7.70
C THR A 41 -25.42 -6.57 6.82
N HIS A 42 -24.49 -7.47 6.49
CA HIS A 42 -23.26 -7.19 5.77
C HIS A 42 -23.55 -6.35 4.53
N VAL A 43 -23.43 -5.02 4.62
CA VAL A 43 -23.26 -4.17 3.45
C VAL A 43 -22.00 -4.71 2.82
N GLU A 44 -22.12 -5.26 1.60
CA GLU A 44 -21.04 -5.74 0.75
C GLU A 44 -19.67 -5.18 1.23
N ASP A 45 -18.86 -6.05 1.87
CA ASP A 45 -17.50 -5.77 2.37
C ASP A 45 -16.53 -5.34 1.25
N SER A 46 -17.03 -5.16 0.05
CA SER A 46 -16.39 -4.41 -1.00
C SER A 46 -16.57 -2.91 -0.71
N ALA A 47 -15.75 -2.38 0.19
CA ALA A 47 -15.06 -1.15 -0.18
C ALA A 47 -14.34 -1.46 -1.49
N GLY A 48 -15.05 -1.30 -2.61
CA GLY A 48 -14.51 -1.60 -3.93
C GLY A 48 -13.18 -0.89 -4.03
N PRO A 49 -12.13 -1.53 -4.59
CA PRO A 49 -10.83 -0.91 -4.70
C PRO A 49 -11.04 0.50 -5.27
N SER A 50 -10.56 1.51 -4.52
CA SER A 50 -10.52 2.92 -4.95
C SER A 50 -10.22 2.89 -6.43
N VAL A 51 -11.21 3.36 -7.24
CA VAL A 51 -11.27 3.26 -8.71
C VAL A 51 -9.99 2.63 -9.24
N GLN A 52 -10.06 1.35 -9.64
CA GLN A 52 -9.11 0.85 -10.61
C GLN A 52 -9.28 1.76 -11.83
N GLN A 53 -8.56 2.88 -11.84
CA GLN A 53 -8.16 3.52 -13.06
C GLN A 53 -7.46 2.37 -13.74
N GLN A 54 -8.13 1.78 -14.72
CA GLN A 54 -7.62 0.67 -15.48
C GLN A 54 -6.40 1.23 -16.20
N ALA A 55 -5.28 1.28 -15.50
CA ALA A 55 -3.97 1.26 -16.08
C ALA A 55 -3.94 -0.11 -16.75
N GLY A 56 -4.45 -0.16 -17.99
CA GLY A 56 -4.33 -1.35 -18.83
C GLY A 56 -2.91 -1.85 -18.71
N ALA A 57 -2.73 -3.17 -18.64
CA ALA A 57 -1.47 -3.81 -18.25
C ALA A 57 -0.25 -3.05 -18.77
N LEU A 58 0.37 -2.26 -17.90
CA LEU A 58 1.51 -1.43 -18.29
C LEU A 58 2.68 -2.37 -18.54
N THR A 59 3.37 -2.17 -19.65
CA THR A 59 4.65 -2.83 -19.82
C THR A 59 5.61 -2.28 -18.76
N ARG A 60 6.59 -3.09 -18.34
CA ARG A 60 7.64 -2.65 -17.41
C ARG A 60 8.30 -1.34 -17.85
N LYS A 61 8.47 -1.15 -19.17
CA LYS A 61 9.06 0.08 -19.75
C LYS A 61 8.19 1.30 -19.48
N GLN A 62 6.88 1.16 -19.67
CA GLN A 62 5.92 2.24 -19.44
C GLN A 62 5.90 2.62 -17.96
N MET A 63 5.83 1.62 -17.07
CA MET A 63 5.84 1.85 -15.62
C MET A 63 7.11 2.58 -15.14
N ILE A 64 8.27 2.25 -15.69
CA ILE A 64 9.52 2.95 -15.36
C ILE A 64 9.49 4.39 -15.86
N ALA A 65 9.00 4.63 -17.08
CA ALA A 65 8.88 5.97 -17.64
C ALA A 65 7.98 6.86 -16.77
N ASP A 66 6.79 6.38 -16.43
CA ASP A 66 5.81 7.10 -15.61
C ASP A 66 6.36 7.40 -14.19
N LEU A 67 7.04 6.43 -13.58
CA LEU A 67 7.66 6.62 -12.26
C LEU A 67 8.82 7.63 -12.29
N THR A 68 9.62 7.61 -13.36
CA THR A 68 10.74 8.56 -13.52
C THR A 68 10.22 9.97 -13.80
N GLU A 69 9.07 10.11 -14.47
CA GLU A 69 8.41 11.40 -14.68
C GLU A 69 7.88 11.98 -13.36
N THR A 70 7.14 11.18 -12.60
CA THR A 70 6.50 11.62 -11.33
C THR A 70 7.49 11.93 -10.21
N SER A 71 8.64 11.26 -10.15
CA SER A 71 9.67 11.50 -9.13
C SER A 71 10.53 12.75 -9.34
N ARG A 72 10.34 13.49 -10.44
CA ARG A 72 11.06 14.75 -10.72
C ARG A 72 10.35 15.99 -10.19
N ALA A 73 9.10 15.89 -9.74
CA ALA A 73 8.33 16.98 -9.16
C ALA A 73 8.73 17.24 -7.70
#